data_AF-A0A6G1BFC7-F1
#
_entry.id   AF-A0A6G1BFC7-F1
#
_cell.length_a   1.000
_cell.length_b   1.000
_cell.length_c   1.000
_cell.angle_alpha   90.00
_cell.angle_beta   90.00
_cell.angle_gamma   90.00
#
_symmetry.space_group_name_H-M   'P 1'
#
loop_
_entity.id
_entity.type
_entity.pdbx_description
1 polymer ?
#
loop_
_entity_poly.entity_id
_entity_poly.type
_entity_poly.pdbx_seq_one_letter_code
_entity_poly.pdbx_strand_id
1 'polypeptide(L)'
;MMKRKNSPPKKFQEELTAKELLKTDISNISEQEFRKTVIKLIAGLEKGMEDIRETMATKTMELKNSCDELKKAINEMQNKMEASNARIEEAERRISDLEDTIKEKEEAEKKRDKLIQEHERRVRELSDTIKWNNIRIIGIREEEKRGKCTEGVLEQIIAGNFPNLGKETDVEIQEALRTPSDV
;
A
#
# COMPACT_ATOMS: atom_id res chain seq x y z
N MET A 1 -9.53 -22.81 -22.64
CA MET A 1 -10.20 -24.07 -23.06
C MET A 1 -9.41 -24.69 -24.21
N MET A 2 -8.62 -25.73 -23.93
CA MET A 2 -7.87 -26.49 -24.96
C MET A 2 -8.76 -27.60 -25.50
N LYS A 3 -9.02 -27.61 -26.82
CA LYS A 3 -9.79 -28.66 -27.49
C LYS A 3 -8.99 -29.96 -27.49
N ARG A 4 -9.46 -30.98 -26.77
CA ARG A 4 -8.94 -32.36 -26.85
C ARG A 4 -9.22 -32.90 -28.25
N LYS A 5 -8.17 -33.19 -29.02
CA LYS A 5 -8.27 -33.97 -30.26
C LYS A 5 -8.39 -35.44 -29.86
N ASN A 6 -9.59 -36.01 -29.98
CA ASN A 6 -9.78 -37.44 -29.86
C ASN A 6 -9.27 -38.11 -31.14
N SER A 7 -8.18 -38.86 -31.02
CA SER A 7 -7.71 -39.78 -32.07
C SER A 7 -8.66 -40.99 -32.16
N PRO A 8 -8.97 -41.53 -33.35
CA PRO A 8 -9.82 -42.70 -33.46
C PRO A 8 -9.09 -43.95 -32.93
N PRO A 9 -9.79 -44.91 -32.31
CA PRO A 9 -9.16 -46.12 -31.81
C PRO A 9 -8.58 -46.93 -32.97
N LYS A 10 -7.27 -47.21 -32.90
CA LYS A 10 -6.59 -48.14 -33.81
C LYS A 10 -7.25 -49.52 -33.70
N LYS A 11 -7.42 -50.15 -34.88
CA LYS A 11 -8.31 -51.28 -35.18
C LYS A 11 -8.12 -52.50 -34.25
N PHE A 12 -9.22 -52.90 -33.63
CA PHE A 12 -9.45 -54.15 -32.88
C PHE A 12 -9.53 -55.42 -33.77
N GLN A 13 -8.95 -55.44 -34.97
CA GLN A 13 -9.13 -56.57 -35.89
C GLN A 13 -8.15 -57.73 -35.67
N GLU A 14 -6.93 -57.51 -35.14
CA GLU A 14 -5.99 -58.60 -34.87
C GLU A 14 -6.28 -59.37 -33.57
N GLU A 15 -6.86 -58.68 -32.58
CA GLU A 15 -7.23 -59.27 -31.28
C GLU A 15 -8.41 -60.27 -31.40
N LEU A 16 -9.25 -60.11 -32.42
CA LEU A 16 -10.34 -61.03 -32.77
C LEU A 16 -9.80 -62.40 -33.24
N THR A 17 -8.75 -62.42 -34.06
CA THR A 17 -8.15 -63.65 -34.61
C THR A 17 -7.42 -64.51 -33.57
N ALA A 18 -6.73 -63.91 -32.59
CA ALA A 18 -6.00 -64.68 -31.58
C ALA A 18 -6.93 -65.39 -30.58
N LYS A 19 -8.05 -64.72 -30.21
CA LYS A 19 -9.08 -65.29 -29.33
C LYS A 19 -9.88 -66.41 -30.00
N GLU A 20 -10.00 -66.40 -31.32
CA GLU A 20 -10.62 -67.46 -32.11
C GLU A 20 -9.72 -68.69 -32.25
N LEU A 21 -8.40 -68.50 -32.41
CA LEU A 21 -7.41 -69.59 -32.49
C LEU A 21 -7.17 -70.33 -31.17
N LEU A 22 -7.52 -69.72 -30.02
CA LEU A 22 -7.50 -70.37 -28.71
C LEU A 22 -8.70 -71.31 -28.48
N LYS A 23 -9.74 -71.22 -29.31
CA LYS A 23 -10.98 -72.03 -29.20
C LYS A 23 -10.98 -73.27 -30.09
N THR A 24 -10.01 -73.43 -30.98
CA THR A 24 -9.89 -74.61 -31.85
C THR A 24 -9.41 -75.83 -31.06
N ASP A 25 -10.14 -76.94 -31.17
CA ASP A 25 -9.80 -78.22 -30.52
C ASP A 25 -8.50 -78.79 -31.12
N ILE A 26 -7.42 -78.72 -30.34
CA ILE A 26 -6.05 -79.03 -30.76
C ILE A 26 -5.88 -80.53 -31.07
N SER A 27 -6.81 -81.36 -30.58
CA SER A 27 -6.76 -82.82 -30.71
C SER A 27 -7.07 -83.36 -32.12
N ASN A 28 -7.67 -82.55 -33.00
CA ASN A 28 -8.15 -82.96 -34.33
C ASN A 28 -7.48 -82.24 -35.53
N ILE A 29 -6.43 -81.44 -35.29
CA ILE A 29 -5.72 -80.67 -36.36
C ILE A 29 -4.40 -81.32 -36.78
N SER A 30 -3.99 -81.13 -38.04
CA SER A 30 -2.70 -81.64 -38.52
C SER A 30 -1.52 -80.88 -37.90
N GLU A 31 -0.36 -81.54 -37.78
CA GLU A 31 0.85 -80.90 -37.23
C GLU A 31 1.25 -79.64 -38.01
N GLN A 32 1.01 -79.62 -39.32
CA GLN A 32 1.28 -78.44 -40.17
C GLN A 32 0.37 -77.25 -39.82
N GLU A 33 -0.91 -77.50 -39.54
CA GLU A 33 -1.86 -76.48 -39.11
C GLU A 33 -1.55 -75.98 -37.71
N PHE A 34 -1.19 -76.88 -36.79
CA PHE A 34 -0.73 -76.50 -35.45
C PHE A 34 0.47 -75.56 -35.52
N ARG A 35 1.52 -75.90 -36.29
CA ARG A 35 2.71 -75.06 -36.48
C ARG A 35 2.35 -73.67 -37.05
N LYS A 36 1.46 -73.62 -38.05
CA LYS A 36 0.98 -72.34 -38.63
C LYS A 36 0.25 -71.49 -37.58
N THR A 37 -0.57 -72.10 -36.74
CA THR A 37 -1.29 -71.41 -35.67
C THR A 37 -0.34 -70.84 -34.61
N VAL A 38 0.65 -71.62 -34.18
CA VAL A 38 1.67 -71.14 -33.22
C VAL A 38 2.46 -69.96 -33.78
N ILE A 39 2.92 -70.04 -35.04
CA ILE A 39 3.65 -68.94 -35.69
C ILE A 39 2.80 -67.66 -35.75
N LYS A 40 1.51 -67.77 -36.10
CA LYS A 40 0.59 -66.62 -36.12
C LYS A 40 0.41 -65.98 -34.75
N LEU A 41 0.31 -66.78 -33.69
CA LEU A 41 0.19 -66.28 -32.32
C LEU A 41 1.47 -65.54 -31.87
N ILE A 42 2.65 -66.12 -32.15
CA ILE A 42 3.94 -65.49 -31.81
C ILE A 42 4.10 -64.16 -32.56
N ALA A 43 3.85 -64.13 -33.87
CA ALA A 43 3.94 -62.90 -34.66
C ALA A 43 2.96 -61.82 -34.19
N GLY A 44 1.76 -62.21 -33.74
CA GLY A 44 0.79 -61.30 -33.14
C GLY A 44 1.28 -60.72 -31.81
N LEU A 45 1.91 -61.54 -30.96
CA LEU A 45 2.53 -61.07 -29.72
C LEU A 45 3.70 -60.13 -29.97
N GLU A 46 4.59 -60.47 -30.91
CA GLU A 46 5.73 -59.64 -31.31
C GLU A 46 5.25 -58.25 -31.77
N LYS A 47 4.22 -58.21 -32.62
CA LYS A 47 3.62 -56.95 -33.08
C LYS A 47 2.99 -56.15 -31.94
N GLY A 48 2.23 -56.80 -31.06
CA GLY A 48 1.64 -56.14 -29.89
C GLY A 48 2.71 -55.57 -28.93
N MET A 49 3.81 -56.30 -28.75
CA MET A 49 4.95 -55.82 -27.96
C MET A 49 5.65 -54.62 -28.62
N GLU A 50 5.78 -54.60 -29.95
CA GLU A 50 6.32 -53.45 -30.69
C GLU A 50 5.44 -52.21 -30.52
N ASP A 51 4.13 -52.35 -30.72
CA ASP A 51 3.15 -51.25 -30.58
C ASP A 51 3.17 -50.67 -29.14
N ILE A 52 3.24 -51.54 -28.12
CA ILE A 52 3.37 -51.12 -26.72
C ILE A 52 4.69 -50.39 -26.51
N ARG A 53 5.80 -50.89 -27.05
CA ARG A 53 7.12 -50.28 -26.90
C ARG A 53 7.17 -48.88 -27.50
N GLU A 54 6.64 -48.71 -28.71
CA GLU A 54 6.56 -47.41 -29.38
C GLU A 54 5.66 -46.42 -28.59
N THR A 55 4.51 -46.91 -28.12
CA THR A 55 3.59 -46.11 -27.30
C THR A 55 4.20 -45.71 -25.95
N MET A 56 4.98 -46.59 -25.32
CA MET A 56 5.70 -46.25 -24.09
C MET A 56 6.84 -45.27 -24.34
N ALA A 57 7.60 -45.42 -25.43
CA ALA A 57 8.69 -44.52 -25.78
C ALA A 57 8.20 -43.10 -26.02
N THR A 58 7.12 -42.95 -26.79
CA THR A 58 6.47 -41.65 -27.08
C THR A 58 5.97 -40.99 -25.80
N LYS A 59 5.20 -41.70 -24.96
CA LYS A 59 4.73 -41.16 -23.67
C LYS A 59 5.87 -40.78 -22.73
N THR A 60 6.94 -41.58 -22.69
CA THR A 60 8.12 -41.28 -21.86
C THR A 60 8.81 -40.00 -22.32
N MET A 61 8.91 -39.78 -23.64
CA MET A 61 9.48 -38.56 -24.20
C MET A 61 8.60 -37.33 -23.89
N GLU A 62 7.27 -37.45 -24.03
CA GLU A 62 6.33 -36.37 -23.67
C GLU A 62 6.42 -35.99 -22.19
N LEU A 63 6.44 -36.98 -21.29
CA LEU A 63 6.58 -36.75 -19.85
C LEU A 63 7.91 -36.09 -19.52
N LYS A 64 9.01 -36.51 -20.16
CA LYS A 64 10.32 -35.90 -19.96
C LYS A 64 10.32 -34.42 -20.37
N ASN A 65 9.81 -34.10 -21.55
CA ASN A 65 9.71 -32.72 -22.04
C ASN A 65 8.87 -31.85 -21.09
N SER A 66 7.72 -32.37 -20.64
CA SER A 66 6.88 -31.66 -19.68
C SER A 66 7.59 -31.44 -18.33
N CYS A 67 8.37 -32.41 -17.87
CA CYS A 67 9.16 -32.29 -16.64
C CYS A 67 10.25 -31.20 -16.77
N ASP A 68 10.92 -31.13 -17.93
CA ASP A 68 11.93 -30.10 -18.22
C ASP A 68 11.32 -28.69 -18.27
N GLU A 69 10.13 -28.54 -18.86
CA GLU A 69 9.39 -27.28 -18.87
C GLU A 69 8.98 -26.85 -17.45
N LEU A 70 8.46 -27.78 -16.64
CA LEU A 70 8.10 -27.51 -15.24
C LEU A 70 9.33 -27.10 -14.43
N LYS A 71 10.47 -27.76 -14.63
CA LYS A 71 11.73 -27.41 -13.95
C LYS A 71 12.18 -25.99 -14.30
N LYS A 72 12.08 -25.60 -15.57
CA LYS A 72 12.37 -24.22 -16.00
C LYS A 72 11.44 -23.21 -15.33
N ALA A 73 10.13 -23.49 -15.32
CA ALA A 73 9.14 -22.62 -14.68
C ALA A 73 9.40 -22.45 -13.17
N ILE A 74 9.76 -23.52 -12.47
CA ILE A 74 10.12 -23.48 -11.04
C ILE A 74 11.33 -22.57 -10.80
N ASN A 75 12.38 -22.70 -11.60
CA ASN A 75 13.57 -21.86 -11.48
C ASN A 75 13.24 -20.37 -11.74
N GLU A 76 12.41 -20.08 -12.74
CA GLU A 76 11.96 -18.70 -12.99
C GLU A 76 11.14 -18.13 -11.82
N MET A 77 10.32 -18.95 -11.18
CA MET A 77 9.57 -18.56 -9.99
C MET A 77 10.49 -18.29 -8.80
N GLN A 78 11.49 -19.13 -8.57
CA GLN A 78 12.48 -18.96 -7.51
C GLN A 78 13.23 -17.63 -7.67
N ASN A 79 13.74 -17.33 -8.87
CA ASN A 79 14.43 -16.08 -9.15
C ASN A 79 13.54 -14.85 -8.90
N LYS A 80 12.26 -14.91 -9.29
CA LYS A 80 11.30 -13.82 -9.04
C LYS A 80 11.01 -13.66 -7.54
N MET A 81 10.94 -14.76 -6.80
CA MET A 81 10.72 -14.75 -5.36
C MET A 81 11.91 -14.13 -4.63
N GLU A 82 13.15 -14.50 -4.99
CA GLU A 82 14.37 -13.90 -4.44
C GLU A 82 14.43 -12.39 -4.72
N ALA A 83 14.14 -11.98 -5.96
CA ALA A 83 14.08 -10.56 -6.32
C ALA A 83 12.99 -9.80 -5.53
N SER A 84 11.85 -10.44 -5.25
CA SER A 84 10.79 -9.86 -4.43
C SER A 84 11.23 -9.72 -2.97
N ASN A 85 11.90 -10.73 -2.41
CA ASN A 85 12.40 -10.70 -1.03
C ASN A 85 13.42 -9.58 -0.83
N ALA A 86 14.37 -9.43 -1.75
CA ALA A 86 15.34 -8.34 -1.69
C ALA A 86 14.68 -6.94 -1.72
N ARG A 87 13.60 -6.78 -2.50
CA ARG A 87 12.81 -5.54 -2.53
C ARG A 87 12.04 -5.29 -1.23
N ILE A 88 11.57 -6.35 -0.57
CA ILE A 88 10.89 -6.26 0.72
C ILE A 88 11.88 -5.84 1.81
N GLU A 89 13.04 -6.50 1.89
CA GLU A 89 14.10 -6.14 2.85
C GLU A 89 14.56 -4.68 2.68
N GLU A 90 14.67 -4.21 1.44
CA GLU A 90 14.97 -2.80 1.18
C GLU A 90 13.86 -1.86 1.65
N ALA A 91 12.59 -2.22 1.41
CA ALA A 91 11.46 -1.42 1.86
C ALA A 91 11.37 -1.38 3.40
N GLU A 92 11.62 -2.50 4.08
CA GLU A 92 11.65 -2.59 5.54
C GLU A 92 12.71 -1.67 6.15
N ARG A 93 13.93 -1.67 5.59
CA ARG A 93 15.00 -0.75 6.03
C ARG A 93 14.58 0.71 5.88
N ARG A 94 14.03 1.08 4.72
CA ARG A 94 13.54 2.44 4.46
C ARG A 94 12.42 2.85 5.41
N ILE A 95 11.53 1.93 5.78
CA ILE A 95 10.47 2.20 6.76
C ILE A 95 11.10 2.46 8.13
N SER A 96 12.07 1.64 8.55
CA SER A 96 12.79 1.85 9.82
C SER A 96 13.45 3.23 9.89
N ASP A 97 14.14 3.65 8.82
CA ASP A 97 14.79 4.97 8.77
C ASP A 97 13.77 6.12 8.86
N LEU A 98 12.60 5.95 8.23
CA LEU A 98 11.51 6.92 8.28
C LEU A 98 10.87 7.00 9.66
N GLU A 99 10.70 5.87 10.36
CA GLU A 99 10.16 5.83 11.71
C GLU A 99 11.05 6.62 12.68
N ASP A 100 12.37 6.46 12.58
CA ASP A 100 13.32 7.22 13.41
C ASP A 100 13.30 8.71 13.06
N THR A 101 13.27 9.06 11.77
CA THR A 101 13.14 10.45 11.31
C THR A 101 11.85 11.11 11.82
N ILE A 102 10.74 10.37 11.87
CA ILE A 102 9.45 10.87 12.37
C ILE A 102 9.56 11.17 13.87
N LYS A 103 10.13 10.26 14.67
CA LYS A 103 10.34 10.49 16.11
C LYS A 103 11.18 11.74 16.37
N GLU A 104 12.27 11.94 15.63
CA GLU A 104 13.10 13.13 15.76
C GLU A 104 12.31 14.43 15.46
N LYS A 105 11.46 14.40 14.42
CA LYS A 105 10.61 15.55 14.06
C LYS A 105 9.58 15.85 15.13
N GLU A 106 8.92 14.83 15.69
CA GLU A 106 7.95 15.00 16.78
C GLU A 106 8.60 15.61 18.03
N GLU A 107 9.82 15.19 18.38
CA GLU A 107 10.56 15.80 19.49
C GLU A 107 10.93 17.26 19.21
N ALA A 108 11.36 17.57 17.97
CA ALA A 108 11.66 18.92 17.57
C ALA A 108 10.42 19.83 17.58
N GLU A 109 9.28 19.32 17.14
CA GLU A 109 7.99 20.03 17.16
C GLU A 109 7.55 20.32 18.59
N LYS A 110 7.58 19.33 19.50
CA LYS A 110 7.30 19.54 20.93
C LYS A 110 8.19 20.62 21.56
N LYS A 111 9.45 20.73 21.15
CA LYS A 111 10.36 21.79 21.61
C LYS A 111 9.94 23.16 21.07
N ARG A 112 9.56 23.25 19.79
CA ARG A 112 9.06 24.49 19.18
C ARG A 112 7.76 24.95 19.81
N ASP A 113 6.83 24.06 20.09
CA ASP A 113 5.55 24.39 20.74
C ASP A 113 5.76 25.01 22.12
N LYS A 114 6.68 24.45 22.93
CA LYS A 114 7.05 25.01 24.23
C LYS A 114 7.64 26.42 24.10
N LEU A 115 8.49 26.64 23.08
CA LEU A 115 9.05 27.96 22.82
C LEU A 115 7.96 28.95 22.40
N ILE A 116 7.04 28.55 21.53
CA ILE A 116 5.92 29.39 21.10
C ILE A 116 5.06 29.79 22.30
N GLN A 117 4.67 28.83 23.14
CA GLN A 117 3.89 29.11 24.35
C GLN A 117 4.59 30.10 25.29
N GLU A 118 5.90 29.95 25.45
CA GLU A 118 6.71 30.85 26.26
C GLU A 118 6.85 32.25 25.65
N HIS A 119 6.99 32.34 24.32
CA HIS A 119 6.98 33.62 23.61
C HIS A 119 5.63 34.31 23.70
N GLU A 120 4.53 33.60 23.52
CA GLU A 120 3.18 34.14 23.68
C GLU A 120 2.93 34.67 25.09
N ARG A 121 3.36 33.93 26.12
CA ARG A 121 3.29 34.38 27.52
C ARG A 121 4.05 35.69 27.70
N ARG A 122 5.29 35.77 27.23
CA ARG A 122 6.10 36.99 27.32
C ARG A 122 5.50 38.17 26.55
N VAL A 123 4.93 37.93 25.38
CA VAL A 123 4.24 38.98 24.60
C VAL A 123 3.03 39.52 25.37
N ARG A 124 2.24 38.64 26.00
CA ARG A 124 1.14 39.07 26.88
C ARG A 124 1.64 39.92 28.04
N GLU A 125 2.66 39.47 28.75
CA GLU A 125 3.25 40.21 29.88
C GLU A 125 3.79 41.58 29.48
N LEU A 126 4.49 41.67 28.35
CA LEU A 126 4.98 42.93 27.81
C LEU A 126 3.82 43.85 27.40
N SER A 127 2.80 43.31 26.74
CA SER A 127 1.58 44.08 26.40
C SER A 127 0.92 44.64 27.65
N ASP A 128 0.79 43.84 28.71
CA ASP A 128 0.17 44.26 29.97
C ASP A 128 1.03 45.31 30.67
N THR A 129 2.35 45.15 30.65
CA THR A 129 3.30 46.14 31.18
C THR A 129 3.19 47.48 30.45
N ILE A 130 3.16 47.47 29.12
CA ILE A 130 3.03 48.67 28.30
C ILE A 130 1.68 49.36 28.55
N LYS A 131 0.62 48.59 28.80
CA LYS A 131 -0.73 49.11 29.03
C LYS A 131 -1.03 49.44 30.49
N TRP A 132 -0.11 49.19 31.43
CA TRP A 132 -0.37 49.31 32.87
C TRP A 132 -0.88 50.69 33.29
N ASN A 133 -0.37 51.76 32.66
CA ASN A 133 -0.78 53.14 32.93
C ASN A 133 -1.91 53.65 32.02
N ASN A 134 -2.42 52.81 31.10
CA ASN A 134 -3.43 53.24 30.14
C ASN A 134 -4.84 53.15 30.74
N ILE A 135 -5.63 54.21 30.62
CA ILE A 135 -7.02 54.26 31.06
C ILE A 135 -7.94 54.21 29.84
N ARG A 136 -8.91 53.28 29.84
CA ARG A 136 -9.93 53.18 28.80
C ARG A 136 -11.22 53.88 29.24
N ILE A 137 -11.60 54.94 28.53
CA ILE A 137 -12.85 55.66 28.76
C ILE A 137 -13.85 55.28 27.68
N ILE A 138 -15.03 54.83 28.10
CA ILE A 138 -16.13 54.39 27.23
C ILE A 138 -17.34 55.32 27.37
N GLY A 139 -18.23 55.32 26.37
CA GLY A 139 -19.46 56.11 26.40
C GLY A 139 -19.33 57.57 25.94
N ILE A 140 -18.14 58.00 25.52
CA ILE A 140 -17.92 59.33 24.92
C ILE A 140 -18.62 59.38 23.55
N ARG A 141 -19.44 60.42 23.31
CA ARG A 141 -20.11 60.59 22.00
C ARG A 141 -19.11 61.08 20.97
N GLU A 142 -19.20 60.59 19.73
CA GLU A 142 -18.27 61.02 18.67
C GLU A 142 -18.39 62.53 18.36
N GLU A 143 -19.57 63.10 18.57
CA GLU A 143 -19.85 64.52 18.38
C GLU A 143 -19.16 65.44 19.40
N GLU A 144 -18.85 64.93 20.60
CA GLU A 144 -18.12 65.70 21.63
C GLU A 144 -16.68 66.01 21.19
N LYS A 145 -16.15 65.25 20.23
CA LYS A 145 -14.83 65.48 19.63
C LYS A 145 -14.89 66.43 18.42
N ARG A 146 -16.08 66.74 17.86
CA ARG A 146 -16.21 67.59 16.65
C ARG A 146 -15.81 69.03 16.99
N GLY A 147 -14.51 69.33 16.88
CA GLY A 147 -13.90 70.63 17.17
C GLY A 147 -12.95 70.67 18.38
N LYS A 148 -12.73 69.56 19.11
CA LYS A 148 -11.80 69.48 20.26
C LYS A 148 -10.83 68.31 20.09
N CYS A 149 -9.57 68.47 20.53
CA CYS A 149 -8.62 67.36 20.58
C CYS A 149 -9.01 66.34 21.66
N THR A 150 -8.46 65.13 21.59
CA THR A 150 -8.80 64.05 22.54
C THR A 150 -8.38 64.42 23.96
N GLU A 151 -7.25 65.11 24.13
CA GLU A 151 -6.79 65.62 25.44
C GLU A 151 -7.80 66.61 26.03
N GLY A 152 -8.30 67.56 25.24
CA GLY A 152 -9.25 68.57 25.72
C GLY A 152 -10.61 67.99 26.13
N VAL A 153 -11.01 66.84 25.55
CA VAL A 153 -12.18 66.08 26.03
C VAL A 153 -11.87 65.43 27.39
N LEU A 154 -10.68 64.88 27.57
CA LEU A 154 -10.25 64.27 28.83
C LEU A 154 -10.17 65.30 29.97
N GLU A 155 -9.60 66.47 29.73
CA GLU A 155 -9.51 67.56 30.71
C GLU A 155 -10.90 67.99 31.22
N GLN A 156 -11.89 68.08 30.33
CA GLN A 156 -13.28 68.37 30.70
C GLN A 156 -13.89 67.27 31.58
N ILE A 157 -13.61 66.00 31.26
CA ILE A 157 -14.09 64.86 32.05
C ILE A 157 -13.48 64.91 33.46
N ILE A 158 -12.18 65.19 33.58
CA ILE A 158 -11.49 65.30 34.87
C ILE A 158 -12.03 66.49 35.66
N ALA A 159 -12.11 67.69 35.07
CA ALA A 159 -12.61 68.88 35.77
C ALA A 159 -14.08 68.74 36.22
N GLY A 160 -14.91 68.06 35.41
CA GLY A 160 -16.32 67.85 35.71
C GLY A 160 -16.59 66.80 36.79
N ASN A 161 -15.83 65.70 36.81
CA ASN A 161 -16.07 64.57 37.73
C ASN A 161 -15.12 64.54 38.94
N PHE A 162 -13.89 65.03 38.77
CA PHE A 162 -12.82 64.98 39.77
C PHE A 162 -12.15 66.36 39.94
N PRO A 163 -12.86 67.35 40.50
CA PRO A 163 -12.41 68.74 40.57
C PRO A 163 -11.15 68.96 41.43
N ASN A 164 -10.81 68.00 42.30
CA ASN A 164 -9.56 68.03 43.07
C ASN A 164 -8.37 67.55 42.22
N LEU A 165 -8.58 66.53 41.38
CA LEU A 165 -7.56 65.97 40.49
C LEU A 165 -7.19 66.95 39.37
N GLY A 166 -8.17 67.72 38.87
CA GLY A 166 -7.92 68.75 37.85
C GLY A 166 -7.08 69.96 38.33
N LYS A 167 -6.76 70.04 39.63
CA LYS A 167 -5.89 71.08 40.20
C LYS A 167 -4.49 70.55 40.53
N GLU A 168 -4.28 69.24 40.46
CA GLU A 168 -2.97 68.62 40.68
C GLU A 168 -2.14 68.77 39.40
N THR A 169 -0.92 69.32 39.55
CA THR A 169 0.04 69.47 38.44
C THR A 169 0.79 68.17 38.11
N ASP A 170 0.58 67.12 38.91
CA ASP A 170 1.35 65.87 38.85
C ASP A 170 0.73 64.85 37.86
N VAL A 171 -0.42 65.15 37.28
CA VAL A 171 -1.08 64.31 36.27
C VAL A 171 -0.68 64.78 34.88
N GLU A 172 0.24 64.05 34.25
CA GLU A 172 0.66 64.29 32.87
C GLU A 172 0.01 63.26 31.92
N ILE A 173 -0.60 63.74 30.85
CA ILE A 173 -1.16 62.90 29.78
C ILE A 173 -0.09 62.76 28.70
N GLN A 174 0.46 61.56 28.54
CA GLN A 174 1.46 61.31 27.50
C GLN A 174 0.85 61.26 26.10
N GLU A 175 -0.30 60.60 25.96
CA GLU A 175 -1.01 60.47 24.68
C GLU A 175 -2.49 60.17 24.91
N ALA A 176 -3.38 60.78 24.12
CA ALA A 176 -4.81 60.50 24.15
C ALA A 176 -5.34 60.16 22.75
N LEU A 177 -5.68 58.89 22.53
CA LEU A 177 -6.19 58.41 21.25
C LEU A 177 -7.58 57.79 21.38
N ARG A 178 -8.37 57.95 20.32
CA ARG A 178 -9.57 57.15 20.10
C ARG A 178 -9.15 55.80 19.55
N THR A 179 -9.65 54.71 20.14
CA THR A 179 -9.53 53.40 19.52
C THR A 179 -10.21 53.44 18.15
N PRO A 180 -9.55 52.99 17.07
CA PRO A 180 -10.17 52.88 15.76
C PRO A 180 -11.47 52.07 15.86
N SER A 181 -12.51 52.51 15.16
CA SER A 181 -13.70 51.71 14.96
C SER A 181 -13.38 50.64 13.93
N ASP A 182 -13.66 49.37 14.23
CA ASP A 182 -13.56 48.30 13.25
C ASP A 182 -14.58 48.60 12.13
N VAL A 183 -14.10 48.91 10.93
CA VAL A 183 -14.90 49.06 9.70
C VAL A 183 -14.85 47.77 8.92
#